data_AF-A0A5E4GNT7-F1
#
_entry.id   AF-A0A5E4GNT7-F1
#
_cell.length_a   1.000
_cell.length_b   1.000
_cell.length_c   1.000
_cell.angle_alpha   90.00
_cell.angle_beta   90.00
_cell.angle_gamma   90.00
#
_symmetry.space_group_name_H-M   'P 1'
#
loop_
_entity.id
_entity.type
_entity.pdbx_description
1 polymer ?
#
loop_
_entity_poly.entity_id
_entity_poly.type
_entity_poly.pdbx_seq_one_letter_code
_entity_poly.pdbx_strand_id
1 'polypeptide(L)'
;PETVDSFDELKQIFLNHFMIQTDRLYSADDLYTIRQREDEPLREYAARFSHEYSRCPKTDDRAAYGAFKSGLRSSHFRYLVHS
;
A
#
# COMPACT_ATOMS: atom_id res chain seq x y z
N PRO A 1 -26.91 -8.49 25.28
CA PRO A 1 -26.86 -7.92 23.91
C PRO A 1 -26.75 -6.40 24.03
N GLU A 2 -25.63 -5.83 23.61
CA GLU A 2 -25.51 -4.38 23.52
C GLU A 2 -26.37 -3.93 22.33
N THR A 3 -27.44 -3.22 22.64
CA THR A 3 -28.25 -2.51 21.64
C THR A 3 -27.64 -1.14 21.44
N VAL A 4 -27.65 -0.66 20.20
CA VAL A 4 -27.19 0.68 19.84
C VAL A 4 -28.42 1.56 19.69
N ASP A 5 -28.45 2.66 20.44
CA ASP A 5 -29.69 3.39 20.69
C ASP A 5 -29.83 4.62 19.77
N SER A 6 -28.80 4.92 18.99
CA SER A 6 -28.79 6.02 18.02
C SER A 6 -27.89 5.76 16.83
N PHE A 7 -28.18 6.44 15.72
CA PHE A 7 -27.31 6.43 14.55
C PHE A 7 -25.92 7.01 14.84
N ASP A 8 -25.81 8.00 15.72
CA ASP A 8 -24.52 8.61 16.09
C ASP A 8 -23.65 7.63 16.87
N GLU A 9 -24.23 6.86 17.78
CA GLU A 9 -23.51 5.81 18.51
C GLU A 9 -23.06 4.69 17.56
N LEU A 10 -23.92 4.27 16.62
CA LEU A 10 -23.55 3.32 15.56
C LEU A 10 -22.38 3.84 14.72
N LYS A 11 -22.42 5.12 14.33
CA LYS A 11 -21.38 5.78 13.57
C LYS A 11 -20.06 5.82 14.35
N GLN A 12 -20.08 6.14 15.63
CA GLN A 12 -18.86 6.17 16.46
C GLN A 12 -18.26 4.78 16.64
N ILE A 13 -19.08 3.75 16.88
CA ILE A 13 -18.63 2.35 16.95
C ILE A 13 -18.02 1.93 15.61
N PHE A 14 -18.68 2.24 14.49
CA PHE A 14 -18.17 1.96 13.16
C PHE A 14 -16.84 2.64 12.89
N LEU A 15 -16.74 3.95 13.14
CA LEU A 15 -15.50 4.70 12.95
C LEU A 15 -14.39 4.18 13.87
N ASN A 16 -14.65 3.89 15.15
CA ASN A 16 -13.63 3.31 16.02
C ASN A 16 -13.17 1.92 15.53
N HIS A 17 -14.10 1.07 15.09
CA HIS A 17 -13.75 -0.28 14.66
C HIS A 17 -12.93 -0.28 13.35
N PHE A 18 -13.31 0.58 12.39
CA PHE A 18 -12.71 0.60 11.05
C PHE A 18 -11.62 1.65 10.87
N MET A 19 -11.67 2.80 11.55
CA MET A 19 -10.61 3.82 11.45
C MET A 19 -9.32 3.40 12.15
N ILE A 20 -9.37 2.64 13.25
CA ILE A 20 -8.17 2.09 13.89
C ILE A 20 -7.39 1.19 12.89
N GLN A 21 -8.08 0.53 11.96
CA GLN A 21 -7.43 -0.23 10.89
C GLN A 21 -6.80 0.66 9.82
N THR A 22 -7.31 1.87 9.61
CA THR A 22 -6.77 2.84 8.65
C THR A 22 -5.64 3.70 9.22
N ASP A 23 -5.58 3.87 10.55
CA ASP A 23 -4.63 4.73 11.25
C ASP A 23 -3.30 4.03 11.57
N ARG A 24 -3.01 2.91 10.90
CA ARG A 24 -1.63 2.48 10.74
C ARG A 24 -0.94 3.62 10.00
N LEU A 25 -0.21 4.46 10.72
CA LEU A 25 0.63 5.51 10.16
C LEU A 25 1.53 4.86 9.11
N TYR A 26 1.17 5.01 7.84
CA TYR A 26 1.98 4.54 6.73
C TYR A 26 3.22 5.41 6.68
N SER A 27 4.27 4.89 7.29
CA SER A 27 5.60 5.47 7.28
C SER A 27 6.31 5.13 5.98
N ALA A 28 7.42 5.82 5.71
CA ALA A 28 8.29 5.46 4.60
C ALA A 28 8.80 4.00 4.73
N ASP A 29 8.96 3.51 5.96
CA ASP A 29 9.42 2.15 6.25
C ASP A 29 8.41 1.09 5.79
N ASP A 30 7.11 1.39 5.85
CA ASP A 30 6.07 0.49 5.38
C ASP A 30 6.15 0.26 3.87
N LEU A 31 6.61 1.25 3.09
CA LEU A 31 6.81 1.11 1.65
C LEU A 31 7.90 0.09 1.30
N TYR A 32 8.88 -0.13 2.18
CA TYR A 32 9.93 -1.15 1.95
C TYR A 32 9.42 -2.59 2.07
N THR A 33 8.22 -2.77 2.63
CA THR A 33 7.54 -4.08 2.68
C THR A 33 6.91 -4.45 1.33
N ILE A 34 6.70 -3.48 0.43
CA ILE A 34 6.05 -3.68 -0.86
C ILE A 34 7.05 -4.22 -1.88
N ARG A 35 7.06 -5.54 -2.02
CA ARG A 35 7.87 -6.26 -3.02
C ARG A 35 7.04 -6.67 -4.23
N GLN A 36 7.65 -6.59 -5.40
CA GLN A 36 7.10 -7.14 -6.64
C GLN A 36 6.98 -8.66 -6.49
N ARG A 37 5.84 -9.24 -6.84
CA ARG A 37 5.62 -10.69 -6.81
C ARG A 37 6.24 -11.36 -8.05
N GLU A 38 6.38 -12.69 -8.01
CA GLU A 38 7.03 -13.45 -9.10
C GLU A 38 6.38 -13.25 -10.46
N ASP A 39 5.05 -13.33 -10.49
CA ASP A 39 4.25 -13.22 -11.70
C ASP A 39 3.54 -11.86 -11.83
N GLU A 40 3.94 -10.86 -11.04
CA GLU A 40 3.35 -9.52 -11.07
C GLU A 40 4.09 -8.64 -12.10
N PRO A 41 3.42 -8.22 -13.20
CA PRO A 41 4.01 -7.30 -14.15
C PRO A 41 4.39 -5.99 -13.48
N LEU A 42 5.43 -5.32 -13.99
CA LEU A 42 5.92 -4.05 -13.44
C LEU A 42 4.81 -3.00 -13.30
N ARG A 43 3.88 -2.96 -14.26
CA ARG A 43 2.73 -2.04 -14.24
C ARG A 43 1.81 -2.27 -13.03
N GLU A 44 1.54 -3.52 -12.68
CA GLU A 44 0.68 -3.87 -11.55
C GLU A 44 1.39 -3.59 -10.23
N TYR A 45 2.68 -3.92 -10.14
CA TYR A 45 3.52 -3.55 -9.01
C TYR A 45 3.53 -2.03 -8.77
N ALA A 46 3.76 -1.24 -9.83
CA ALA A 46 3.77 0.22 -9.73
C ALA A 46 2.42 0.78 -9.28
N ALA A 47 1.30 0.25 -9.79
CA ALA A 47 -0.03 0.67 -9.36
C ALA A 47 -0.27 0.39 -7.87
N ARG A 48 0.12 -0.79 -7.39
CA ARG A 48 0.01 -1.17 -5.96
C ARG A 48 0.90 -0.31 -5.07
N PHE A 49 2.13 -0.05 -5.50
CA PHE A 49 3.03 0.84 -4.78
C PHE A 49 2.49 2.28 -4.71
N SER A 50 2.00 2.84 -5.82
CA SER A 50 1.40 4.18 -5.84
C SER A 50 0.17 4.28 -4.94
N HIS A 51 -0.65 3.22 -4.87
CA HIS A 51 -1.79 3.18 -3.96
C HIS A 51 -1.34 3.29 -2.49
N GLU A 52 -0.37 2.49 -2.06
CA GLU A 52 0.13 2.56 -0.69
C GLU A 52 0.87 3.89 -0.41
N TYR A 53 1.69 4.39 -1.33
CA TYR A 53 2.35 5.69 -1.21
C TYR A 53 1.35 6.84 -1.03
N SER A 54 0.19 6.80 -1.71
CA SER A 54 -0.87 7.82 -1.53
C SER A 54 -1.44 7.88 -0.11
N ARG A 55 -1.25 6.81 0.67
CA ARG A 55 -1.68 6.72 2.07
C ARG A 55 -0.59 7.19 3.05
N CYS A 56 0.58 7.59 2.56
CA CYS A 56 1.72 8.07 3.35
C CYS A 56 1.92 9.60 3.22
N PRO A 57 1.06 10.45 3.82
CA PRO A 57 1.06 11.90 3.59
C PRO A 57 2.35 12.65 4.01
N LYS A 58 3.25 12.00 4.76
CA LYS A 58 4.52 12.58 5.26
C LYS A 58 5.78 11.91 4.70
N THR A 59 5.66 11.03 3.72
CA THR A 59 6.84 10.31 3.20
C THR A 59 7.63 11.19 2.24
N ASP A 60 8.95 11.28 2.47
CA ASP A 60 9.91 11.91 1.56
C ASP A 60 9.94 11.16 0.21
N ASP A 61 9.76 11.87 -0.90
CA ASP A 61 9.76 11.30 -2.26
C ASP A 61 11.05 10.52 -2.56
N ARG A 62 12.18 10.96 -2.01
CA ARG A 62 13.46 10.28 -2.18
C ARG A 62 13.47 8.93 -1.44
N ALA A 63 12.88 8.88 -0.24
CA ALA A 63 12.69 7.64 0.50
C ALA A 63 11.72 6.69 -0.21
N ALA A 64 10.59 7.20 -0.71
CA ALA A 64 9.63 6.42 -1.50
C ALA A 64 10.26 5.84 -2.77
N TYR A 65 11.06 6.64 -3.49
CA TYR A 65 11.80 6.17 -4.67
C TYR A 65 12.83 5.09 -4.31
N GLY A 66 13.50 5.22 -3.18
CA GLY A 66 14.39 4.19 -2.63
C GLY A 66 13.64 2.88 -2.37
N ALA A 67 12.48 2.96 -1.71
CA ALA A 67 11.65 1.81 -1.38
C ALA A 67 11.12 1.12 -2.65
N PHE A 68 10.62 1.90 -3.63
CA PHE A 68 10.15 1.39 -4.91
C PHE A 68 11.22 0.57 -5.63
N LYS A 69 12.43 1.14 -5.79
CA LYS A 69 13.53 0.43 -6.43
C LYS A 69 13.96 -0.82 -5.67
N SER A 70 13.97 -0.76 -4.33
CA SER A 70 14.32 -1.91 -3.50
C SER A 70 13.32 -3.06 -3.63
N GLY A 71 12.06 -2.76 -3.97
CA GLY A 71 11.00 -3.74 -4.10
C GLY A 71 10.90 -4.40 -5.46
N LEU A 72 11.57 -3.87 -6.49
CA LEU A 72 11.63 -4.48 -7.81
C LEU A 72 12.37 -5.82 -7.76
N ARG A 73 11.79 -6.83 -8.41
CA ARG A 73 12.52 -8.09 -8.64
C ARG A 73 13.48 -7.89 -9.80
N SER A 74 14.64 -8.54 -9.70
CA SER A 74 15.47 -8.75 -10.88
C SER A 74 14.67 -9.57 -11.87
N SER A 75 14.18 -8.91 -12.92
CA SER A 75 13.49 -9.60 -14.00
C SER A 75 14.50 -9.95 -15.08
N HIS A 76 14.45 -11.20 -15.54
CA HIS A 76 14.93 -11.50 -16.87
C HIS A 76 13.95 -10.85 -17.82
N PHE A 77 14.26 -9.65 -18.31
CA PHE A 77 13.56 -9.07 -19.45
C PHE A 77 13.73 -10.04 -20.62
N ARG A 78 12.80 -10.98 -20.77
CA ARG A 78 12.72 -11.88 -21.92
C ARG A 78 12.11 -11.08 -23.05
N TYR A 79 12.94 -10.31 -23.74
CA TYR A 79 12.57 -9.85 -25.06
C TYR A 79 12.71 -11.04 -26.01
N LEU A 80 11.59 -11.44 -26.62
CA LEU A 80 11.60 -12.34 -27.76
C LEU A 80 12.23 -11.57 -28.92
N VAL A 81 13.50 -11.85 -29.21
CA VAL A 81 14.06 -11.50 -30.51
C VAL A 81 13.47 -12.50 -31.50
N HIS A 82 12.55 -12.05 -32.34
CA HIS A 82 12.19 -12.80 -33.52
C HIS A 82 13.39 -12.74 -34.47
N SER A 83 14.16 -13.83 -34.52
CA SER A 83 15.15 -14.10 -35.57
C SER A 83 14.48 -14.75 -36.78
#